data_AF-A0A6S6TIG7-F1
#
_entry.id   AF-A0A6S6TIG7-F1
#
_cell.length_a   1.000
_cell.length_b   1.000
_cell.length_c   1.000
_cell.angle_alpha   90.00
_cell.angle_beta   90.00
_cell.angle_gamma   90.00
#
_symmetry.space_group_name_H-M   'P 1'
#
loop_
_entity.id
_entity.type
_entity.pdbx_description
1 polymer ?
#
loop_
_entity_poly.entity_id
_entity_poly.type
_entity_poly.pdbx_seq_one_letter_code
_entity_poly.pdbx_strand_id
1 'polypeptide(L)'
;MPNVHDPYLDTARRSLTEKQIIIRKKKSEEIQAEKKGFFSKNIIVNDYIALPEGLETIILFAAFIIIPYMVGVMAVFIIMGYEQLQKYTTFDFDLFMLSWTIGYETIAILLLIGIIKSAFTFKQKSN
;
A
#
# COMPACT_ATOMS: atom_id res chain seq x y z
N MET A 1 -38.58 -51.13 -16.69
CA MET A 1 -37.88 -51.50 -15.44
C MET A 1 -38.63 -50.83 -14.29
N PRO A 2 -39.07 -51.54 -13.25
CA PRO A 2 -39.82 -50.93 -12.16
C PRO A 2 -38.90 -49.99 -11.40
N ASN A 3 -39.34 -48.74 -11.22
CA ASN A 3 -38.65 -47.73 -10.43
C ASN A 3 -38.80 -48.12 -8.95
N VAL A 4 -37.81 -48.85 -8.42
CA VAL A 4 -37.75 -49.19 -6.99
C VAL A 4 -37.35 -47.92 -6.25
N HIS A 5 -38.36 -47.21 -5.75
CA HIS A 5 -38.18 -46.05 -4.90
C HIS A 5 -37.70 -46.52 -3.52
N ASP A 6 -36.38 -46.48 -3.30
CA ASP A 6 -35.78 -46.78 -2.00
C ASP A 6 -35.45 -45.45 -1.28
N PRO A 7 -36.21 -45.09 -0.22
CA PRO A 7 -36.01 -43.84 0.51
C PRO A 7 -34.66 -43.78 1.26
N TYR A 8 -34.04 -44.92 1.58
CA TYR A 8 -32.76 -44.95 2.29
C TYR A 8 -31.58 -44.63 1.36
N LEU A 9 -31.66 -45.05 0.09
CA LEU A 9 -30.65 -44.73 -0.91
C LEU A 9 -30.66 -43.23 -1.27
N ASP A 10 -31.85 -42.63 -1.35
CA ASP A 10 -32.00 -41.21 -1.67
C ASP A 10 -31.49 -40.30 -0.54
N THR A 11 -31.76 -40.66 0.72
CA THR A 11 -31.23 -39.91 1.88
C THR A 11 -29.71 -40.02 1.98
N ALA A 12 -29.14 -41.19 1.71
CA ALA A 12 -27.69 -41.37 1.64
C ALA A 12 -27.07 -40.51 0.52
N ARG A 13 -27.66 -40.48 -0.68
CA ARG A 13 -27.18 -39.62 -1.78
C ARG A 13 -27.27 -38.14 -1.45
N ARG A 14 -28.37 -37.68 -0.84
CA ARG A 14 -28.54 -36.28 -0.43
C ARG A 14 -27.49 -35.86 0.58
N SER A 15 -27.26 -36.65 1.63
CA SER A 15 -26.26 -36.33 2.66
C SER A 15 -24.84 -36.27 2.10
N LEU A 16 -24.47 -37.16 1.16
CA LEU A 16 -23.19 -37.08 0.45
C LEU A 16 -23.07 -35.81 -0.40
N THR A 17 -24.15 -35.43 -1.08
CA THR A 17 -24.19 -34.23 -1.92
C THR A 17 -24.08 -32.96 -1.08
N GLU A 18 -24.83 -32.88 0.03
CA GLU A 18 -24.76 -31.79 1.00
C GLU A 18 -23.36 -31.67 1.60
N LYS A 19 -22.75 -32.79 1.99
CA LYS A 19 -21.37 -32.79 2.52
C LYS A 19 -20.37 -32.22 1.51
N GLN A 20 -20.52 -32.56 0.22
CA GLN A 20 -19.67 -31.99 -0.83
C GLN A 20 -19.91 -30.49 -1.05
N ILE A 21 -21.17 -30.03 -0.97
CA ILE A 21 -21.50 -28.61 -1.08
C ILE A 21 -20.87 -27.82 0.08
N ILE A 22 -20.96 -28.34 1.31
CA ILE A 22 -20.36 -27.73 2.50
C ILE A 22 -18.83 -27.63 2.36
N ILE A 23 -18.17 -28.72 1.91
CA ILE A 23 -16.72 -28.73 1.70
C ILE A 23 -16.32 -27.70 0.62
N ARG A 24 -17.06 -27.61 -0.49
CA ARG A 24 -16.78 -26.61 -1.54
C ARG A 24 -16.97 -25.18 -1.04
N LYS A 25 -18.02 -24.94 -0.26
CA LYS A 25 -18.29 -23.61 0.31
C LYS A 25 -17.19 -23.19 1.28
N LYS A 26 -16.79 -24.09 2.19
CA LYS A 26 -15.69 -23.85 3.12
C LYS A 26 -14.36 -23.59 2.41
N LYS A 27 -14.04 -24.37 1.38
CA LYS A 27 -12.83 -24.17 0.56
C LYS A 27 -12.86 -22.84 -0.21
N SER A 28 -14.02 -22.44 -0.73
CA SER A 28 -14.20 -21.14 -1.39
C SER A 28 -14.00 -19.97 -0.43
N GLU A 29 -14.56 -20.07 0.78
CA GLU A 29 -14.40 -19.06 1.83
C GLU A 29 -12.94 -18.95 2.30
N GLU A 30 -12.25 -20.08 2.43
CA GLU A 30 -10.82 -20.14 2.77
C GLU A 30 -9.94 -19.49 1.68
N ILE A 31 -10.19 -19.82 0.40
CA ILE A 31 -9.48 -19.19 -0.74
C ILE A 31 -9.78 -17.67 -0.81
N GLN A 32 -11.00 -17.24 -0.50
CA GLN A 32 -11.34 -15.82 -0.48
C GLN A 32 -10.72 -15.09 0.72
N ALA A 33 -10.60 -15.75 1.88
CA ALA A 33 -9.90 -15.21 3.04
C ALA A 33 -8.39 -15.09 2.77
N GLU A 34 -7.80 -16.09 2.11
CA GLU A 34 -6.39 -16.10 1.70
C GLU A 34 -6.09 -15.01 0.66
N LYS A 35 -7.00 -14.80 -0.31
CA LYS A 35 -6.91 -13.71 -1.29
C LYS A 35 -7.17 -12.31 -0.70
N LYS A 36 -7.71 -12.20 0.51
CA LYS A 36 -7.82 -10.94 1.27
C LYS A 36 -6.57 -10.65 2.09
N GLY A 37 -5.39 -11.09 1.66
CA GLY A 37 -4.14 -10.64 2.25
C GLY A 37 -3.98 -9.12 2.12
N PHE A 38 -3.48 -8.45 3.16
CA PHE A 38 -3.26 -7.00 3.23
C PHE A 38 -2.52 -6.42 1.99
N PHE A 39 -1.65 -7.22 1.37
CA PHE A 39 -0.87 -6.87 0.19
C PHE A 39 -1.55 -7.19 -1.16
N SER A 40 -2.73 -7.82 -1.17
CA SER A 40 -3.42 -8.25 -2.41
C SER A 40 -4.29 -7.14 -3.04
N LYS A 41 -4.23 -5.92 -2.48
CA LYS A 41 -4.98 -4.79 -3.02
C LYS A 41 -4.25 -4.21 -4.22
N ASN A 42 -4.78 -4.47 -5.42
CA ASN A 42 -4.36 -3.77 -6.63
C ASN A 42 -4.74 -2.29 -6.49
N ILE A 43 -3.73 -1.42 -6.46
CA ILE A 43 -3.89 0.03 -6.49
C ILE A 43 -3.69 0.45 -7.94
N ILE A 44 -4.76 0.88 -8.60
CA ILE A 44 -4.69 1.46 -9.95
C ILE A 44 -4.31 2.93 -9.78
N VAL A 45 -3.09 3.31 -10.15
CA VAL A 45 -2.55 4.67 -9.94
C VAL A 45 -3.30 5.71 -10.80
N ASN A 46 -3.78 5.29 -11.98
CA ASN A 46 -4.54 6.11 -12.91
C ASN A 46 -5.87 6.63 -12.33
N ASP A 47 -6.46 5.95 -11.34
CA ASP A 47 -7.69 6.42 -10.66
C ASP A 47 -7.43 7.65 -9.76
N TYR A 48 -6.18 7.90 -9.36
CA TYR A 48 -5.83 8.94 -8.40
C TYR A 48 -5.12 10.14 -9.04
N ILE A 49 -4.45 9.94 -10.17
CA ILE A 49 -3.69 10.98 -10.87
C ILE A 49 -3.95 10.81 -12.36
N ALA A 50 -4.47 11.84 -13.02
CA ALA A 50 -4.67 11.87 -14.46
C ALA A 50 -3.31 11.94 -15.19
N LEU A 51 -2.62 10.80 -15.27
CA LEU A 51 -1.34 10.66 -15.93
C LEU A 51 -1.56 10.19 -17.37
N PRO A 52 -0.75 10.64 -18.34
CA PRO A 52 -0.78 10.09 -19.69
C PRO A 52 -0.40 8.61 -19.67
N GLU A 53 -1.19 7.78 -20.34
CA GLU A 53 -0.93 6.34 -20.47
C GLU A 53 0.48 6.09 -21.03
N GLY A 54 1.27 5.25 -20.33
CA GLY A 54 2.64 4.89 -20.71
C GLY A 54 3.76 5.78 -20.14
N LEU A 55 3.44 6.92 -19.52
CA LEU A 55 4.45 7.78 -18.85
C LEU A 55 4.41 7.69 -17.32
N GLU A 56 3.46 6.96 -16.75
CA GLU A 56 3.25 6.82 -15.31
C GLU A 56 4.53 6.47 -14.55
N THR A 57 5.26 5.44 -15.00
CA THR A 57 6.49 4.96 -14.34
C THR A 57 7.60 6.01 -14.37
N ILE A 58 7.75 6.74 -15.47
CA ILE A 58 8.80 7.75 -15.62
C ILE A 58 8.48 8.96 -14.74
N ILE A 59 7.23 9.39 -14.71
CA ILE A 59 6.79 10.52 -13.89
C ILE A 59 6.89 10.17 -12.41
N LEU A 60 6.52 8.96 -12.00
CA LEU A 60 6.71 8.46 -10.64
C LEU A 60 8.19 8.41 -10.25
N PHE A 61 9.05 7.92 -11.13
CA PHE A 61 10.48 7.85 -10.86
C PHE A 61 11.11 9.24 -10.74
N ALA A 62 10.74 10.16 -11.63
CA ALA A 62 11.16 11.56 -11.55
C ALA A 62 10.66 12.22 -10.25
N ALA A 63 9.39 12.00 -9.88
CA ALA A 63 8.84 12.50 -8.63
C ALA A 63 9.59 11.96 -7.41
N PHE A 64 9.98 10.69 -7.42
CA PHE A 64 10.76 10.06 -6.35
C PHE A 64 12.13 10.70 -6.14
N ILE A 65 12.73 11.31 -7.17
CA ILE A 65 14.03 12.00 -7.08
C ILE A 65 13.84 13.49 -6.75
N ILE A 66 12.88 14.15 -7.41
CA ILE A 66 12.68 15.60 -7.33
C ILE A 66 12.06 16.00 -5.99
N ILE A 67 11.07 15.25 -5.48
CA ILE A 67 10.36 15.61 -4.25
C ILE A 67 11.31 15.67 -3.04
N PRO A 68 12.13 14.64 -2.75
CA PRO A 68 13.08 14.69 -1.65
C PRO A 68 14.07 15.84 -1.80
N TYR A 69 14.57 16.07 -3.02
CA TYR A 69 15.48 17.18 -3.26
C TYR A 69 14.86 18.54 -2.89
N MET A 70 13.64 18.82 -3.37
CA MET A 70 12.94 20.09 -3.09
C MET A 70 12.68 20.27 -1.58
N VAL A 71 12.25 19.21 -0.89
CA VAL A 71 12.03 19.23 0.57
C VAL A 71 13.34 19.47 1.31
N GLY A 72 14.41 18.80 0.87
CA GLY A 72 15.75 18.91 1.42
C GLY A 72 16.33 20.31 1.30
N VAL A 73 16.24 20.90 0.10
CA VAL A 73 16.64 22.29 -0.15
C VAL A 73 15.85 23.24 0.74
N MET A 74 14.53 23.08 0.84
CA MET A 74 13.69 23.91 1.71
C MET A 74 14.08 23.79 3.18
N ALA A 75 14.35 22.57 3.66
CA ALA A 75 14.82 22.33 5.03
C ALA A 75 16.19 22.98 5.28
N VAL A 76 17.13 22.83 4.35
CA VAL A 76 18.45 23.49 4.41
C VAL A 76 18.30 25.01 4.44
N PHE A 77 17.43 25.58 3.61
CA PHE A 77 17.14 27.02 3.63
C PHE A 77 16.55 27.50 4.96
N ILE A 78 15.69 26.71 5.61
CA ILE A 78 15.12 27.06 6.93
C ILE A 78 16.21 26.99 8.00
N ILE A 79 17.05 25.95 7.99
CA ILE A 79 18.12 25.73 8.97
C ILE A 79 19.23 26.79 8.79
N MET A 80 19.67 27.04 7.56
CA MET A 80 20.69 28.04 7.25
C MET A 80 20.15 29.46 7.30
N GLY A 81 18.86 29.70 7.02
CA GLY A 81 18.25 31.02 7.21
C GLY A 81 18.32 31.49 8.67
N TYR A 82 18.50 30.57 9.61
CA TYR A 82 18.73 30.86 11.02
C TYR A 82 20.18 31.25 11.34
N GLU A 83 21.18 30.80 10.56
CA GLU A 83 22.60 31.10 10.76
C GLU A 83 23.19 31.90 9.59
N GLN A 84 23.65 33.13 9.86
CA GLN A 84 24.19 34.11 8.90
C GLN A 84 24.71 33.53 7.56
N LEU A 85 23.98 33.86 6.48
CA LEU A 85 24.12 33.45 5.07
C LEU A 85 25.49 33.69 4.40
N GLN A 86 26.52 34.14 5.12
CA GLN A 86 27.77 34.64 4.53
C GLN A 86 28.81 33.57 4.17
N LYS A 87 28.58 32.28 4.48
CA LYS A 87 29.58 31.20 4.26
C LYS A 87 29.30 30.25 3.10
N TYR A 88 28.14 30.29 2.45
CA TYR A 88 27.71 29.27 1.49
C TYR A 88 27.58 29.81 0.05
N THR A 89 28.67 30.32 -0.51
CA THR A 89 28.77 30.67 -1.94
C THR A 89 29.44 29.59 -2.79
N THR A 90 29.97 28.52 -2.17
CA THR A 90 30.53 27.38 -2.89
C THR A 90 29.50 26.26 -2.95
N PHE A 91 28.92 26.06 -4.13
CA PHE A 91 27.97 24.99 -4.40
C PHE A 91 28.75 23.67 -4.55
N ASP A 92 29.16 23.07 -3.43
CA ASP A 92 29.84 21.78 -3.44
C ASP A 92 28.84 20.63 -3.62
N PHE A 93 29.26 19.58 -4.33
CA PHE A 93 28.50 18.34 -4.54
C PHE A 93 28.04 17.72 -3.21
N ASP A 94 28.80 17.92 -2.15
CA ASP A 94 28.47 17.51 -0.78
C ASP A 94 27.20 18.19 -0.26
N LEU A 95 26.97 19.46 -0.61
CA LEU A 95 25.79 20.21 -0.21
C LEU A 95 24.52 19.65 -0.89
N PHE A 96 24.65 19.23 -2.16
CA PHE A 96 23.58 18.58 -2.90
C PHE A 96 23.19 17.26 -2.23
N MET A 97 24.16 16.37 -2.00
CA MET A 97 23.97 15.09 -1.30
C MET A 97 23.37 15.27 0.10
N LEU A 98 23.87 16.26 0.86
CA LEU A 98 23.38 16.57 2.19
C LEU A 98 21.91 17.00 2.15
N SER A 99 21.57 17.96 1.28
CA SER A 99 20.18 18.41 1.12
C SER A 99 19.26 17.25 0.72
N TRP A 100 19.70 16.41 -0.22
CA TRP A 100 18.93 15.27 -0.71
C TRP A 100 18.65 14.24 0.40
N THR A 101 19.65 13.94 1.23
CA THR A 101 19.53 13.04 2.38
C THR A 101 18.56 13.59 3.43
N ILE A 102 18.69 14.87 3.78
CA ILE A 102 17.77 15.56 4.71
C ILE A 102 16.32 15.52 4.17
N GLY A 103 16.16 15.66 2.86
CA GLY A 103 14.88 15.55 2.18
C GLY A 103 14.19 14.22 2.40
N TYR A 104 14.90 13.10 2.21
CA TYR A 104 14.35 11.77 2.47
C TYR A 104 14.02 11.55 3.93
N GLU A 105 14.89 11.99 4.85
CA GLU A 105 14.66 11.86 6.29
C GLU A 105 13.36 12.56 6.70
N THR A 106 13.14 13.77 6.19
CA THR A 106 11.92 14.54 6.44
C THR A 106 10.67 13.81 5.94
N ILE A 107 10.73 13.24 4.73
CA ILE A 107 9.62 12.47 4.16
C ILE A 107 9.39 11.19 4.98
N ALA A 108 10.45 10.51 5.41
CA ALA A 108 10.36 9.28 6.20
C ALA A 108 9.68 9.53 7.56
N ILE A 109 10.03 10.64 8.24
CA ILE A 109 9.39 11.05 9.50
C ILE A 109 7.89 11.30 9.27
N LEU A 110 7.51 12.03 8.22
CA LEU A 110 6.10 12.28 7.90
C LEU A 110 5.34 10.98 7.61
N LEU A 111 5.97 10.04 6.89
CA LEU A 111 5.39 8.75 6.57
C LEU A 111 5.21 7.90 7.84
N LEU A 112 6.21 7.89 8.73
CA LEU A 112 6.15 7.21 10.02
C LEU A 112 5.00 7.75 10.88
N ILE A 113 4.85 9.08 10.97
CA ILE A 113 3.73 9.72 11.68
C ILE A 113 2.39 9.29 11.06
N GLY A 114 2.31 9.20 9.73
CA GLY A 114 1.12 8.73 9.02
C GLY A 114 0.74 7.28 9.36
N ILE A 115 1.72 6.37 9.36
CA ILE A 115 1.53 4.96 9.74
C ILE A 115 1.06 4.87 11.19
N ILE A 116 1.72 5.58 12.11
CA ILE A 116 1.36 5.60 13.53
C ILE A 116 -0.08 6.10 13.70
N LYS A 117 -0.46 7.21 13.05
CA LYS A 117 -1.82 7.74 13.07
C LYS A 117 -2.84 6.71 12.56
N SER A 118 -2.54 6.05 11.44
CA SER A 118 -3.39 5.00 10.87
C SER A 118 -3.58 3.83 11.84
N ALA A 119 -2.50 3.38 12.49
CA ALA A 119 -2.55 2.30 13.48
C ALA A 119 -3.42 2.66 14.68
N PHE A 120 -3.33 3.89 15.20
CA PHE A 120 -4.19 4.37 16.27
C PHE A 120 -5.67 4.46 15.84
N THR A 121 -5.96 4.97 14.64
CA THR A 121 -7.33 5.04 14.11
C THR A 121 -7.94 3.64 13.91
N PHE A 122 -7.16 2.67 13.45
CA PHE A 122 -7.62 1.28 13.31
C PHE A 122 -8.03 0.68 14.67
N LYS A 123 -7.22 0.91 15.72
CA LYS A 123 -7.52 0.46 17.08
C LYS A 123 -8.82 1.06 17.62
N GLN A 124 -9.10 2.33 17.33
CA GLN A 124 -10.30 3.01 17.79
C GLN A 124 -11.59 2.50 17.13
N LYS A 125 -11.53 2.01 15.88
CA LYS A 125 -12.69 1.48 15.15
C LYS A 125 -13.03 0.02 15.52
N SER A 126 -12.13 -0.67 16.21
CA SER A 126 -12.28 -2.08 16.61
C SER A 126 -12.84 -2.26 18.04
N ASN A 127 -13.05 -1.17 18.78
CA ASN A 127 -13.76 -1.12 20.07
C ASN A 127 -15.10 -0.43 19.88
#